data_AF-A0A550H9E2-F1
#
_entry.id   AF-A0A550H9E2-F1
#
_cell.length_a   1.000
_cell.length_b   1.000
_cell.length_c   1.000
_cell.angle_alpha   90.00
_cell.angle_beta   90.00
_cell.angle_gamma   90.00
#
_symmetry.space_group_name_H-M   'P 1'
#
loop_
_entity.id
_entity.type
_entity.pdbx_description
1 polymer ?
#
loop_
_entity_poly.entity_id
_entity_poly.type
_entity_poly.pdbx_seq_one_letter_code
_entity_poly.pdbx_strand_id
1 'polypeptide(L)'
;MEIEYFVDPDQLDECPLFEELAPIPLNFVTREAQEKAAKQSATDFTSIQISVQEAFEKKYVPNQWMACILGDEVEFFKLLGIPDQAIRFRHMRPEETPHYSGGNFDLEVNLSFGWKEVIGNAYRRDHDLKSHMKGSQKDLSYDLEGAKVIPHVLEPSFGIDRLIYAILEHTYRPQDKTRGWNWFQLPPQLAPYHGVVLPLLNRSELEEKATTLYSVCRGQGLDVLYDASGRIGRRYARADEIGIPKAVTIDPQSLEDQTATIRYRDTGDQTRHLISEIPNLLKL
;
A
#
# COMPACT_ATOMS: atom_id res chain seq x y z
N MET A 1 4.23 -11.84 1.91
CA MET A 1 3.45 -12.19 0.71
C MET A 1 4.43 -12.20 -0.44
N GLU A 2 4.44 -13.20 -1.29
CA GLU A 2 5.43 -13.35 -2.36
C GLU A 2 4.70 -13.57 -3.68
N ILE A 3 5.28 -13.06 -4.75
CA ILE A 3 4.82 -13.28 -6.12
C ILE A 3 5.99 -13.89 -6.89
N GLU A 4 5.73 -14.93 -7.68
CA GLU A 4 6.73 -15.55 -8.54
C GLU A 4 6.36 -15.28 -10.00
N TYR A 5 7.05 -14.32 -10.63
CA TYR A 5 6.88 -14.02 -12.05
C TYR A 5 7.78 -14.94 -12.87
N PHE A 6 7.16 -15.93 -13.53
CA PHE A 6 7.82 -16.80 -14.49
C PHE A 6 7.85 -16.13 -15.86
N VAL A 7 9.05 -15.80 -16.34
CA VAL A 7 9.27 -15.09 -17.60
C VAL A 7 10.13 -15.93 -18.52
N ASP A 8 9.78 -15.96 -19.82
CA ASP A 8 10.63 -16.58 -20.82
C ASP A 8 12.01 -15.86 -20.85
N PRO A 9 13.13 -16.59 -20.73
CA PRO A 9 14.47 -15.97 -20.77
C PRO A 9 14.74 -15.16 -22.03
N ASP A 10 14.07 -15.45 -23.15
CA ASP A 10 14.22 -14.71 -24.41
C ASP A 10 13.31 -13.47 -24.48
N GLN A 11 12.38 -13.28 -23.53
CA GLN A 11 11.42 -12.16 -23.46
C GLN A 11 11.61 -11.28 -22.22
N LEU A 12 12.82 -11.25 -21.65
CA LEU A 12 13.14 -10.47 -20.45
C LEU A 12 12.99 -8.94 -20.67
N ASP A 13 13.12 -8.48 -21.90
CA ASP A 13 12.99 -7.07 -22.28
C ASP A 13 11.66 -6.79 -23.00
N GLU A 14 10.63 -7.61 -22.74
CA GLU A 14 9.29 -7.49 -23.34
C GLU A 14 8.21 -7.37 -22.24
N CYS A 15 8.41 -6.47 -21.28
CA CYS A 15 7.38 -6.22 -20.27
C CYS A 15 6.19 -5.48 -20.90
N PRO A 16 4.96 -6.01 -20.84
CA PRO A 16 3.80 -5.41 -21.51
C PRO A 16 3.39 -4.06 -20.89
N LEU A 17 3.80 -3.78 -19.66
CA LEU A 17 3.51 -2.53 -18.93
C LEU A 17 4.63 -1.50 -19.08
N PHE A 18 5.69 -1.79 -19.85
CA PHE A 18 6.89 -0.94 -19.87
C PHE A 18 6.59 0.48 -20.39
N GLU A 19 5.78 0.62 -21.44
CA GLU A 19 5.45 1.95 -21.97
C GLU A 19 4.69 2.82 -20.96
N GLU A 20 3.78 2.22 -20.20
CA GLU A 20 2.98 2.91 -19.17
C GLU A 20 3.86 3.31 -17.97
N LEU A 21 4.77 2.43 -17.56
CA LEU A 21 5.59 2.60 -16.35
C LEU A 21 6.91 3.34 -16.61
N ALA A 22 7.40 3.39 -17.85
CA ALA A 22 8.61 4.08 -18.28
C ALA A 22 8.82 5.49 -17.69
N PRO A 23 7.79 6.38 -17.62
CA PRO A 23 7.96 7.73 -17.08
C PRO A 23 7.98 7.80 -15.54
N ILE A 24 7.63 6.72 -14.82
CA ILE A 24 7.55 6.74 -13.36
C ILE A 24 8.92 7.02 -12.74
N PRO A 25 9.04 8.01 -11.83
CA PRO A 25 10.30 8.32 -11.18
C PRO A 25 10.61 7.32 -10.06
N LEU A 26 11.85 6.87 -10.01
CA LEU A 26 12.42 6.02 -8.97
C LEU A 26 13.43 6.83 -8.15
N ASN A 27 13.27 6.81 -6.83
CA ASN A 27 14.33 7.20 -5.91
C ASN A 27 15.28 6.01 -5.76
N PHE A 28 16.48 6.10 -6.33
CA PHE A 28 17.33 4.94 -6.54
C PHE A 28 18.69 5.10 -5.86
N VAL A 29 19.09 4.12 -5.05
CA VAL A 29 20.42 4.05 -4.43
C VAL A 29 21.27 3.06 -5.22
N THR A 30 22.26 3.59 -5.95
CA THR A 30 23.18 2.76 -6.75
C THR A 30 24.22 2.05 -5.88
N ARG A 31 24.91 1.06 -6.44
CA ARG A 31 26.04 0.39 -5.77
C ARG A 31 27.19 1.36 -5.52
N GLU A 32 27.50 2.23 -6.47
CA GLU A 32 28.56 3.24 -6.35
C GLU A 32 28.26 4.24 -5.22
N ALA A 33 26.99 4.63 -5.06
CA ALA A 33 26.57 5.51 -3.97
C ALA A 33 26.81 4.85 -2.60
N GLN A 34 26.52 3.56 -2.47
CA GLN A 34 26.78 2.79 -1.26
C GLN A 34 28.27 2.64 -0.97
N GLU A 35 29.09 2.32 -1.98
CA GLU A 35 30.55 2.23 -1.81
C GLU A 35 31.17 3.57 -1.39
N LYS A 36 30.70 4.67 -1.97
CA LYS A 36 31.15 6.02 -1.61
C LYS A 36 30.79 6.35 -0.17
N ALA A 37 29.56 6.06 0.24
CA ALA A 37 29.10 6.24 1.61
C ALA A 37 29.94 5.41 2.60
N ALA A 38 30.22 4.14 2.28
CA ALA A 38 31.04 3.26 3.11
C ALA A 38 32.48 3.81 3.29
N LYS A 39 33.10 4.33 2.22
CA LYS A 39 34.43 4.97 2.29
C LYS A 39 34.44 6.24 3.15
N GLN A 40 33.29 6.88 3.32
CA GLN A 40 33.13 8.11 4.10
C GLN A 40 32.57 7.85 5.51
N SER A 41 32.42 6.58 5.91
CA SER A 41 31.76 6.19 7.17
C SER A 41 30.37 6.83 7.34
N ALA A 42 29.67 7.08 6.23
CA ALA A 42 28.33 7.63 6.26
C ALA A 42 27.32 6.56 6.68
N THR A 43 26.32 6.95 7.47
CA THR A 43 25.27 6.07 7.99
C THR A 43 24.05 5.98 7.09
N ASP A 44 24.04 6.71 5.97
CA ASP A 44 22.95 6.74 5.00
C ASP A 44 23.51 6.85 3.57
N PHE A 45 22.68 6.51 2.60
CA PHE A 45 22.99 6.50 1.18
C PHE A 45 22.27 7.63 0.45
N THR A 46 22.97 8.27 -0.48
CA THR A 46 22.35 9.26 -1.37
C THR A 46 21.58 8.55 -2.47
N SER A 47 20.30 8.88 -2.60
CA SER A 47 19.47 8.47 -3.75
C SER A 47 19.67 9.43 -4.93
N ILE A 48 19.59 8.90 -6.14
CA ILE A 48 19.38 9.67 -7.36
C ILE A 48 17.92 9.52 -7.80
N GLN A 49 17.38 10.52 -8.49
CA GLN A 49 16.07 10.40 -9.13
C GLN A 49 16.30 10.04 -10.61
N ILE A 50 15.73 8.92 -11.03
CA ILE A 50 15.80 8.41 -12.41
C ILE A 50 14.44 7.85 -12.79
N SER A 51 14.03 7.90 -14.06
CA SER A 51 12.81 7.20 -14.48
C SER A 51 13.03 5.68 -14.59
N VAL A 52 11.95 4.91 -14.62
CA VAL A 52 11.96 3.47 -14.97
C VAL A 52 12.70 3.23 -16.29
N GLN A 53 12.43 4.07 -17.30
CA GLN A 53 13.13 4.00 -18.58
C GLN A 53 14.64 4.23 -18.42
N GLU A 54 15.05 5.29 -17.72
CA GLU A 54 16.47 5.58 -17.52
C GLU A 54 17.17 4.48 -16.71
N ALA A 55 16.49 3.89 -15.73
CA ALA A 55 17.02 2.78 -14.94
C ALA A 55 17.35 1.58 -15.84
N PHE A 56 16.49 1.27 -16.81
CA PHE A 56 16.70 0.20 -17.78
C PHE A 56 17.79 0.55 -18.81
N GLU A 57 17.73 1.74 -19.43
CA GLU A 57 18.68 2.18 -20.45
C GLU A 57 20.12 2.29 -19.91
N LYS A 58 20.28 2.80 -18.68
CA LYS A 58 21.57 2.91 -18.01
C LYS A 58 22.03 1.59 -17.37
N LYS A 59 21.26 0.50 -17.52
CA LYS A 59 21.55 -0.84 -16.97
C LYS A 59 21.72 -0.86 -15.45
N TYR A 60 20.99 0.02 -14.75
CA TYR A 60 20.87 -0.08 -13.30
C TYR A 60 19.99 -1.26 -12.87
N VAL A 61 19.02 -1.61 -13.71
CA VAL A 61 18.20 -2.83 -13.58
C VAL A 61 18.51 -3.80 -14.73
N PRO A 62 18.37 -5.12 -14.51
CA PRO A 62 18.86 -6.12 -15.45
C PRO A 62 18.01 -6.27 -16.72
N ASN A 63 16.72 -5.97 -16.65
CA ASN A 63 15.76 -6.20 -17.73
C ASN A 63 14.50 -5.33 -17.55
N GLN A 64 13.62 -5.29 -18.56
CA GLN A 64 12.39 -4.49 -18.49
C GLN A 64 11.41 -4.99 -17.42
N TRP A 65 11.30 -6.31 -17.20
CA TRP A 65 10.40 -6.84 -16.17
C TRP A 65 10.74 -6.33 -14.77
N MET A 66 12.03 -6.32 -14.41
CA MET A 66 12.47 -5.73 -13.15
C MET A 66 12.16 -4.24 -13.11
N ALA A 67 12.43 -3.51 -14.19
CA ALA A 67 12.13 -2.08 -14.28
C ALA A 67 10.63 -1.79 -14.04
N CYS A 68 9.75 -2.58 -14.67
CA CYS A 68 8.30 -2.53 -14.49
C CYS A 68 7.89 -2.82 -13.06
N ILE A 69 8.43 -3.88 -12.43
CA ILE A 69 8.10 -4.22 -11.03
C ILE A 69 8.42 -3.03 -10.10
N LEU A 70 9.61 -2.42 -10.22
CA LEU A 70 9.95 -1.26 -9.38
C LEU A 70 9.02 -0.06 -9.66
N GLY A 71 8.64 0.16 -10.92
CA GLY A 71 7.70 1.22 -11.31
C GLY A 71 6.29 1.02 -10.76
N ASP A 72 5.75 -0.19 -10.87
CA ASP A 72 4.44 -0.57 -10.34
C ASP A 72 4.41 -0.44 -8.80
N GLU A 73 5.50 -0.81 -8.14
CA GLU A 73 5.63 -0.65 -6.69
C GLU A 73 5.59 0.84 -6.25
N VAL A 74 6.09 1.78 -7.05
CA VAL A 74 5.91 3.22 -6.74
C VAL A 74 4.43 3.60 -6.74
N GLU A 75 3.68 3.21 -7.75
CA GLU A 75 2.25 3.49 -7.83
C GLU A 75 1.47 2.79 -6.72
N PHE A 76 1.83 1.54 -6.40
CA PHE A 76 1.27 0.81 -5.28
C PHE A 76 1.46 1.56 -3.95
N PHE A 77 2.67 2.07 -3.66
CA PHE A 77 2.93 2.79 -2.40
C PHE A 77 2.18 4.12 -2.30
N LYS A 78 1.93 4.81 -3.42
CA LYS A 78 1.05 5.99 -3.46
C LYS A 78 -0.36 5.64 -2.99
N LEU A 79 -0.91 4.51 -3.45
CA LEU A 79 -2.23 4.03 -3.02
C LEU A 79 -2.26 3.67 -1.53
N LEU A 80 -1.12 3.26 -0.96
CA LEU A 80 -0.97 2.98 0.47
C LEU A 80 -0.87 4.24 1.35
N GLY A 81 -0.82 5.43 0.75
CA GLY A 81 -0.67 6.70 1.47
C GLY A 81 0.76 6.95 1.97
N ILE A 82 1.74 6.23 1.44
CA ILE A 82 3.17 6.45 1.72
C ILE A 82 3.69 7.41 0.63
N PRO A 83 4.29 8.55 1.00
CA PRO A 83 4.69 9.55 0.02
C PRO A 83 5.97 9.14 -0.70
N ASP A 84 6.10 9.53 -1.98
CA ASP A 84 7.24 9.14 -2.84
C ASP A 84 8.61 9.41 -2.21
N GLN A 85 8.77 10.54 -1.51
CA GLN A 85 10.03 10.88 -0.83
C GLN A 85 10.40 9.96 0.34
N ALA A 86 9.45 9.18 0.84
CA ALA A 86 9.66 8.22 1.91
C ALA A 86 10.03 6.83 1.38
N ILE A 87 10.03 6.60 0.07
CA ILE A 87 10.44 5.32 -0.53
C ILE A 87 11.71 5.49 -1.36
N ARG A 88 12.53 4.44 -1.39
CA ARG A 88 13.67 4.31 -2.31
C ARG A 88 13.95 2.86 -2.65
N PHE A 89 14.56 2.63 -3.80
CA PHE A 89 15.06 1.33 -4.22
C PHE A 89 16.57 1.27 -4.01
N ARG A 90 17.04 0.33 -3.20
CA ARG A 90 18.45 0.09 -2.98
C ARG A 90 18.93 -1.10 -3.80
N HIS A 91 19.81 -0.85 -4.76
CA HIS A 91 20.45 -1.91 -5.53
C HIS A 91 21.47 -2.64 -4.64
N MET A 92 21.15 -3.86 -4.21
CA MET A 92 22.02 -4.65 -3.34
C MET A 92 23.40 -4.88 -3.96
N ARG A 93 24.45 -4.86 -3.15
CA ARG A 93 25.82 -5.09 -3.62
C ARG A 93 26.07 -6.59 -3.86
N PRO A 94 27.01 -6.98 -4.74
CA PRO A 94 27.24 -8.39 -5.07
C PRO A 94 27.52 -9.28 -3.85
N GLU A 95 28.24 -8.77 -2.85
CA GLU A 95 28.56 -9.47 -1.61
C GLU A 95 27.35 -9.71 -0.68
N GLU A 96 26.24 -8.99 -0.91
CA GLU A 96 24.99 -9.11 -0.15
C GLU A 96 23.99 -10.07 -0.82
N THR A 97 24.25 -10.45 -2.08
CA THR A 97 23.32 -11.25 -2.89
C THR A 97 23.77 -12.70 -3.04
N PRO A 98 22.82 -13.64 -3.23
CA PRO A 98 23.16 -15.02 -3.57
C PRO A 98 23.92 -15.13 -4.89
N HIS A 99 24.78 -16.15 -5.02
CA HIS A 99 25.61 -16.39 -6.21
C HIS A 99 24.84 -16.55 -7.53
N TYR A 100 23.54 -16.85 -7.48
CA TYR A 100 22.67 -17.01 -8.64
C TYR A 100 21.90 -15.73 -9.03
N SER A 101 22.06 -14.64 -8.27
CA SER A 101 21.33 -13.39 -8.50
C SER A 101 21.58 -12.82 -9.91
N GLY A 102 20.50 -12.45 -10.59
CA GLY A 102 20.49 -11.59 -11.76
C GLY A 102 20.33 -10.09 -11.43
N GLY A 103 20.07 -9.75 -10.17
CA GLY A 103 19.84 -8.40 -9.66
C GLY A 103 18.88 -8.42 -8.48
N ASN A 104 19.23 -7.74 -7.39
CA ASN A 104 18.36 -7.60 -6.21
C ASN A 104 18.21 -6.14 -5.82
N PHE A 105 16.98 -5.74 -5.51
CA PHE A 105 16.61 -4.37 -5.17
C PHE A 105 15.70 -4.38 -3.95
N ASP A 106 16.09 -3.71 -2.89
CA ASP A 106 15.22 -3.55 -1.72
C ASP A 106 14.41 -2.26 -1.91
N LEU A 107 13.07 -2.35 -1.89
CA LEU A 107 12.24 -1.18 -1.65
C LEU A 107 12.30 -0.89 -0.14
N GLU A 108 12.93 0.23 0.20
CA GLU A 108 13.08 0.72 1.56
C GLU A 108 12.13 1.89 1.82
N VAL A 109 11.51 1.90 3.00
CA VAL A 109 10.71 3.03 3.50
C VAL A 109 11.47 3.75 4.61
N ASN A 110 11.44 5.08 4.60
CA ASN A 110 12.02 5.91 5.63
C ASN A 110 11.09 6.05 6.84
N LEU A 111 11.42 5.34 7.91
CA LEU A 111 10.70 5.37 9.18
C LEU A 111 11.45 6.25 10.20
N SER A 112 10.83 6.53 11.34
CA SER A 112 11.41 7.31 12.45
C SER A 112 12.72 6.75 12.99
N PHE A 113 13.00 5.48 12.75
CA PHE A 113 14.24 4.78 13.10
C PHE A 113 15.08 4.39 11.86
N GLY A 114 14.88 5.11 10.76
CA GLY A 114 15.65 5.03 9.52
C GLY A 114 15.03 4.15 8.45
N TRP A 115 15.78 3.99 7.36
CA TRP A 115 15.37 3.19 6.21
C TRP A 115 15.25 1.70 6.56
N LYS A 116 14.13 1.11 6.18
CA LYS A 116 13.85 -0.31 6.34
C LYS A 116 13.29 -0.89 5.06
N GLU A 117 13.87 -2.01 4.65
CA GLU A 117 13.35 -2.85 3.58
C GLU A 117 11.94 -3.33 3.94
N VAL A 118 11.01 -3.15 3.01
CA VAL A 118 9.61 -3.60 3.10
C VAL A 118 9.26 -4.54 1.96
N ILE A 119 9.95 -4.44 0.82
CA ILE A 119 9.87 -5.40 -0.28
C ILE A 119 11.28 -5.73 -0.76
N GLY A 120 11.61 -7.02 -0.82
CA GLY A 120 12.79 -7.51 -1.50
C GLY A 120 12.46 -7.94 -2.92
N ASN A 121 13.04 -7.29 -3.92
CA ASN A 121 12.88 -7.66 -5.32
C ASN A 121 14.08 -8.47 -5.79
N ALA A 122 13.87 -9.72 -6.19
CA ALA A 122 14.93 -10.65 -6.60
C ALA A 122 14.72 -11.14 -8.02
N TYR A 123 15.73 -11.00 -8.88
CA TYR A 123 15.79 -11.71 -10.15
C TYR A 123 16.64 -12.98 -9.96
N ARG A 124 15.99 -14.14 -9.87
CA ARG A 124 16.59 -15.42 -9.48
C ARG A 124 16.97 -16.31 -10.68
N ARG A 125 16.70 -15.84 -11.90
CA ARG A 125 16.91 -16.59 -13.16
C ARG A 125 16.19 -17.95 -13.06
N ASP A 126 16.80 -19.03 -13.53
CA ASP A 126 16.24 -20.39 -13.51
C ASP A 126 16.73 -21.26 -12.33
N HIS A 127 17.36 -20.64 -11.32
CA HIS A 127 18.06 -21.37 -10.25
C HIS A 127 17.16 -22.34 -9.49
N ASP A 128 15.98 -21.87 -9.09
CA ASP A 128 15.07 -22.62 -8.22
C ASP A 128 14.49 -23.82 -8.94
N LEU A 129 14.00 -23.61 -10.17
CA LEU A 129 13.46 -24.68 -10.99
C LEU A 129 14.53 -25.72 -11.30
N LYS A 130 15.75 -25.31 -11.72
CA LYS A 130 16.85 -26.26 -11.96
C LYS A 130 17.22 -27.05 -10.71
N SER A 131 17.26 -26.40 -9.55
CA SER A 131 17.59 -27.04 -8.28
C SER A 131 16.52 -28.06 -7.87
N HIS A 132 15.23 -27.71 -7.99
CA HIS A 132 14.13 -28.62 -7.72
C HIS A 132 14.03 -29.76 -8.74
N MET A 133 14.28 -29.52 -10.03
CA MET A 133 14.35 -30.57 -11.06
C MET A 133 15.46 -31.58 -10.74
N LYS A 134 16.66 -31.09 -10.35
CA LYS A 134 17.78 -31.95 -9.95
C LYS A 134 17.46 -32.80 -8.73
N GLY A 135 16.79 -32.22 -7.72
CA GLY A 135 16.43 -32.94 -6.50
C GLY A 135 15.28 -33.94 -6.69
N SER A 136 14.26 -33.57 -7.46
CA SER A 136 13.02 -34.35 -7.61
C SER A 136 13.00 -35.31 -8.80
N GLN A 137 13.91 -35.12 -9.77
CA GLN A 137 13.90 -35.82 -11.06
C GLN A 137 12.60 -35.61 -11.86
N LYS A 138 11.88 -34.51 -11.60
CA LYS A 138 10.70 -34.08 -12.36
C LYS A 138 11.07 -32.93 -13.28
N ASP A 139 10.53 -32.95 -14.49
CA ASP A 139 10.68 -31.86 -15.45
C ASP A 139 9.72 -30.71 -15.09
N LEU A 140 10.27 -29.53 -14.85
CA LEU A 140 9.52 -28.30 -14.54
C LEU A 140 9.60 -27.27 -15.69
N SER A 141 10.11 -27.67 -16.86
CA SER A 141 10.08 -26.84 -18.07
C SER A 141 8.70 -26.84 -18.73
N TYR A 142 8.39 -25.77 -19.47
CA TYR A 142 7.25 -25.74 -20.38
C TYR A 142 7.71 -25.97 -21.83
N ASP A 143 6.77 -26.38 -22.67
CA ASP A 143 7.00 -26.54 -24.11
C ASP A 143 6.61 -25.23 -24.82
N LEU A 144 7.54 -24.68 -25.59
CA LEU A 144 7.32 -23.56 -26.49
C LEU A 144 7.73 -23.98 -27.90
N GLU A 145 6.74 -24.22 -28.75
CA GLU A 145 6.94 -24.64 -30.15
C GLU A 145 7.85 -25.88 -30.30
N GLY A 146 7.76 -26.83 -29.36
CA GLY A 146 8.58 -28.05 -29.35
C GLY A 146 9.97 -27.89 -28.72
N ALA A 147 10.33 -26.69 -28.24
CA ALA A 147 11.49 -26.46 -27.41
C ALA A 147 11.12 -26.47 -25.93
N LYS A 148 11.97 -27.09 -25.09
CA LYS A 148 11.81 -27.07 -23.64
C LYS A 148 12.47 -25.85 -23.04
N VAL A 149 11.68 -25.01 -22.38
CA VAL A 149 12.13 -23.74 -21.78
C VAL A 149 11.98 -23.82 -20.26
N ILE A 150 13.04 -23.45 -19.55
CA ILE A 150 12.99 -23.23 -18.09
C ILE A 150 12.83 -21.72 -17.89
N PRO A 151 11.70 -21.25 -17.35
CA PRO A 151 11.49 -19.84 -17.18
C PRO A 151 12.45 -19.28 -16.14
N HIS A 152 12.75 -18.01 -16.32
CA HIS A 152 13.37 -17.19 -15.30
C HIS A 152 12.34 -16.71 -14.29
N VAL A 153 12.78 -16.45 -13.05
CA VAL A 153 11.92 -16.03 -11.96
C VAL A 153 12.32 -14.63 -11.47
N LEU A 154 11.34 -13.71 -11.43
CA LEU A 154 11.41 -12.46 -10.69
C LEU A 154 10.46 -12.54 -9.50
N GLU A 155 10.93 -12.15 -8.33
CA GLU A 155 10.20 -12.29 -7.07
C GLU A 155 10.23 -10.98 -6.27
N PRO A 156 9.10 -10.26 -6.20
CA PRO A 156 8.86 -9.31 -5.13
C PRO A 156 8.33 -10.01 -3.88
N SER A 157 9.09 -9.93 -2.78
CA SER A 157 8.73 -10.47 -1.47
C SER A 157 8.37 -9.36 -0.48
N PHE A 158 7.09 -9.29 -0.12
CA PHE A 158 6.50 -8.24 0.72
C PHE A 158 6.50 -8.62 2.21
N GLY A 159 7.18 -7.81 3.01
CA GLY A 159 7.12 -7.85 4.47
C GLY A 159 5.85 -7.17 5.00
N ILE A 160 4.74 -7.91 5.08
CA ILE A 160 3.40 -7.38 5.43
C ILE A 160 3.40 -6.62 6.76
N ASP A 161 4.07 -7.13 7.80
CA ASP A 161 4.14 -6.46 9.11
C ASP A 161 4.81 -5.09 9.02
N ARG A 162 5.92 -5.00 8.28
CA ARG A 162 6.64 -3.74 8.07
C ARG A 162 5.85 -2.78 7.19
N LEU A 163 5.15 -3.31 6.19
CA LEU A 163 4.28 -2.52 5.31
C LEU A 163 3.13 -1.89 6.10
N ILE A 164 2.44 -2.66 6.94
CA ILE A 164 1.38 -2.15 7.82
C ILE A 164 1.94 -1.08 8.76
N TYR A 165 3.11 -1.34 9.36
CA TYR A 165 3.77 -0.36 10.22
C TYR A 165 4.09 0.95 9.48
N ALA A 166 4.64 0.86 8.27
CA ALA A 166 4.94 2.02 7.43
C ALA A 166 3.68 2.83 7.09
N ILE A 167 2.58 2.16 6.74
CA ILE A 167 1.30 2.81 6.50
C ILE A 167 0.85 3.56 7.75
N LEU A 168 0.86 2.91 8.91
CA LEU A 168 0.46 3.55 10.17
C LEU A 168 1.33 4.77 10.47
N GLU A 169 2.65 4.68 10.34
CA GLU A 169 3.55 5.80 10.64
C GLU A 169 3.33 6.99 9.69
N HIS A 170 3.23 6.75 8.38
CA HIS A 170 3.06 7.83 7.41
C HIS A 170 1.64 8.42 7.38
N THR A 171 0.64 7.68 7.85
CA THR A 171 -0.75 8.16 7.96
C THR A 171 -1.08 8.72 9.34
N TYR A 172 -0.23 8.50 10.35
CA TYR A 172 -0.44 9.05 11.69
C TYR A 172 -0.44 10.58 11.67
N ARG A 173 -1.39 11.17 12.40
CA ARG A 173 -1.54 12.60 12.59
C ARG A 173 -1.59 12.86 14.10
N PRO A 174 -0.55 13.46 14.68
CA PRO A 174 -0.56 13.80 16.09
C PRO A 174 -1.62 14.86 16.37
N GLN A 175 -2.06 14.93 17.62
CA GLN A 175 -2.96 15.95 18.11
C GLN A 175 -2.44 17.35 17.78
N ASP A 176 -3.32 18.16 17.21
CA ASP A 176 -3.10 19.57 16.96
C ASP A 176 -4.16 20.45 17.68
N LYS A 177 -4.06 21.77 17.49
CA LYS A 177 -5.04 22.73 18.04
C LYS A 177 -6.40 22.68 17.34
N THR A 178 -6.49 22.11 16.14
CA THR A 178 -7.71 22.11 15.33
C THR A 178 -8.65 20.99 15.75
N ARG A 179 -8.11 19.77 15.88
CA ARG A 179 -8.87 18.55 16.17
C ARG A 179 -8.79 18.18 17.65
N GLY A 180 -7.62 18.27 18.28
CA GLY A 180 -7.48 17.98 19.70
C GLY A 180 -7.37 16.50 20.06
N TRP A 181 -7.16 15.59 19.10
CA TRP A 181 -6.84 14.17 19.32
C TRP A 181 -5.92 13.64 18.20
N ASN A 182 -5.24 12.53 18.48
CA ASN A 182 -4.45 11.80 17.49
C ASN A 182 -5.38 11.02 16.55
N TRP A 183 -5.00 10.85 15.29
CA TRP A 183 -5.80 10.10 14.33
C TRP A 183 -4.94 9.52 13.20
N PHE A 184 -5.51 8.63 12.40
CA PHE A 184 -4.86 8.14 11.18
C PHE A 184 -5.58 8.62 9.94
N GLN A 185 -4.83 9.24 9.04
CA GLN A 185 -5.26 9.59 7.69
C GLN A 185 -5.08 8.40 6.75
N LEU A 186 -5.64 7.23 7.10
CA LEU A 186 -5.58 6.04 6.25
C LEU A 186 -6.24 6.31 4.88
N PRO A 187 -5.66 5.91 3.75
CA PRO A 187 -6.40 5.85 2.50
C PRO A 187 -7.75 5.15 2.73
N PRO A 188 -8.86 5.67 2.20
CA PRO A 188 -10.17 5.10 2.51
C PRO A 188 -10.25 3.59 2.26
N GLN A 189 -9.62 3.10 1.18
CA GLN A 189 -9.54 1.68 0.81
C GLN A 189 -8.82 0.80 1.83
N LEU A 190 -8.00 1.39 2.72
CA LEU A 190 -7.30 0.71 3.81
C LEU A 190 -7.96 0.91 5.17
N ALA A 191 -9.03 1.72 5.24
CA ALA A 191 -9.71 1.95 6.50
C ALA A 191 -10.38 0.66 7.00
N PRO A 192 -10.35 0.38 8.32
CA PRO A 192 -10.91 -0.87 8.87
C PRO A 192 -12.44 -0.94 8.74
N TYR A 193 -13.10 0.20 8.55
CA TYR A 193 -14.54 0.29 8.33
C TYR A 193 -14.83 1.38 7.29
N HIS A 194 -15.84 1.14 6.45
CA HIS A 194 -16.38 2.11 5.49
C HIS A 194 -16.96 3.34 6.17
N GLY A 195 -17.50 3.18 7.39
CA GLY A 195 -18.06 4.28 8.16
C GLY A 195 -18.47 3.91 9.59
N VAL A 196 -18.93 4.91 10.34
CA VAL A 196 -19.53 4.74 11.66
C VAL A 196 -20.88 5.45 11.72
N VAL A 197 -21.88 4.84 12.37
CA VAL A 197 -23.22 5.42 12.59
C VAL A 197 -23.36 5.85 14.05
N LEU A 198 -23.71 7.12 14.26
CA LEU A 198 -23.68 7.81 15.55
C LEU A 198 -25.03 8.51 15.82
N PRO A 199 -25.78 8.18 16.87
CA PRO A 199 -26.89 9.03 17.31
C PRO A 199 -26.35 10.31 17.96
N LEU A 200 -26.85 11.51 17.63
CA LEU A 200 -26.30 12.76 18.17
C LEU A 200 -26.42 12.84 19.70
N LEU A 201 -27.54 12.33 20.23
CA LEU A 201 -27.88 12.31 21.65
C LEU A 201 -28.31 10.90 22.05
N ASN A 202 -28.17 10.58 23.34
CA ASN A 202 -28.60 9.30 23.90
C ASN A 202 -30.11 9.37 24.21
N ARG A 203 -30.92 9.26 23.15
CA ARG A 203 -32.38 9.21 23.17
C ARG A 203 -32.81 7.97 22.40
N SER A 204 -33.75 7.21 22.96
CA SER A 204 -34.21 5.93 22.39
C SER A 204 -34.59 6.03 20.91
N GLU A 205 -35.31 7.09 20.52
CA GLU A 205 -35.76 7.31 19.13
C GLU A 205 -34.59 7.49 18.15
N LEU A 206 -33.52 8.21 18.56
CA LEU A 206 -32.34 8.42 17.74
C LEU A 206 -31.48 7.15 17.67
N GLU A 207 -31.34 6.45 18.78
CA GLU A 207 -30.60 5.18 18.85
C GLU A 207 -31.27 4.11 17.99
N GLU A 208 -32.61 4.01 18.02
CA GLU A 208 -33.37 3.09 17.19
C GLU A 208 -33.20 3.39 15.69
N LYS A 209 -33.27 4.68 15.32
CA LYS A 209 -33.06 5.12 13.94
C LYS A 209 -31.63 4.85 13.47
N ALA A 210 -30.64 5.12 14.30
CA ALA A 210 -29.23 4.84 14.04
C ALA A 210 -28.94 3.34 13.93
N THR A 211 -29.53 2.52 14.80
CA THR A 211 -29.41 1.05 14.77
C THR A 211 -30.06 0.47 13.51
N THR A 212 -31.17 1.06 13.06
CA THR A 212 -31.82 0.69 11.80
C THR A 212 -30.90 0.98 10.61
N LEU A 213 -30.35 2.19 10.51
CA LEU A 213 -29.39 2.54 9.44
C LEU A 213 -28.14 1.65 9.49
N TYR A 214 -27.58 1.42 10.68
CA TYR A 214 -26.48 0.48 10.88
C TYR A 214 -26.79 -0.90 10.30
N SER A 215 -27.97 -1.45 10.61
CA SER A 215 -28.41 -2.76 10.12
C SER A 215 -28.59 -2.78 8.60
N VAL A 216 -29.13 -1.70 8.01
CA VAL A 216 -29.25 -1.54 6.55
C VAL A 216 -27.87 -1.53 5.88
N CYS A 217 -26.91 -0.78 6.41
CA CYS A 217 -25.55 -0.74 5.89
C CYS A 217 -24.88 -2.11 5.95
N ARG A 218 -24.95 -2.80 7.10
CA ARG A 218 -24.43 -4.18 7.25
C ARG A 218 -25.11 -5.15 6.28
N GLY A 219 -26.42 -5.03 6.09
CA GLY A 219 -27.19 -5.85 5.15
C GLY A 219 -26.82 -5.64 3.67
N GLN A 220 -26.17 -4.52 3.34
CA GLN A 220 -25.62 -4.25 2.01
C GLN A 220 -24.13 -4.63 1.88
N GLY A 221 -23.56 -5.35 2.85
CA GLY A 221 -22.17 -5.80 2.82
C GLY A 221 -21.14 -4.75 3.24
N LEU A 222 -21.58 -3.62 3.84
CA LEU A 222 -20.66 -2.60 4.33
C LEU A 222 -20.15 -2.93 5.73
N ASP A 223 -18.84 -2.87 5.92
CA ASP A 223 -18.24 -2.80 7.24
C ASP A 223 -18.45 -1.43 7.87
N VAL A 224 -19.43 -1.33 8.78
CA VAL A 224 -19.73 -0.12 9.56
C VAL A 224 -19.70 -0.41 11.05
N LEU A 225 -19.36 0.60 11.85
CA LEU A 225 -19.52 0.58 13.32
C LEU A 225 -20.78 1.33 13.76
N TYR A 226 -21.24 1.02 14.97
CA TYR A 226 -22.26 1.79 15.69
C TYR A 226 -21.67 2.25 17.03
N ASP A 227 -21.87 3.52 17.38
CA ASP A 227 -21.38 4.06 18.65
C ASP A 227 -22.33 5.11 19.26
N ALA A 228 -22.92 4.77 20.40
CA ALA A 228 -23.81 5.62 21.19
C ALA A 228 -23.16 6.15 22.49
N SER A 229 -21.87 5.88 22.74
CA SER A 229 -21.25 6.14 24.03
C SER A 229 -20.64 7.54 24.14
N GLY A 230 -20.96 8.27 25.21
CA GLY A 230 -20.41 9.61 25.49
C GLY A 230 -20.90 10.70 24.53
N ARG A 231 -20.26 11.89 24.58
CA ARG A 231 -20.63 13.03 23.71
C ARG A 231 -20.14 12.83 22.27
N ILE A 232 -20.83 13.43 21.29
CA ILE A 232 -20.54 13.28 19.85
C ILE A 232 -19.06 13.49 19.49
N GLY A 233 -18.41 14.51 20.04
CA GLY A 233 -16.98 14.76 19.80
C GLY A 233 -16.08 13.61 20.22
N ARG A 234 -16.40 12.90 21.30
CA ARG A 234 -15.63 11.72 21.76
C ARG A 234 -15.83 10.51 20.84
N ARG A 235 -16.97 10.45 20.13
CA ARG A 235 -17.27 9.39 19.16
C ARG A 235 -16.55 9.65 17.84
N TYR A 236 -16.55 10.90 17.38
CA TYR A 236 -15.69 11.32 16.27
C TYR A 236 -14.22 11.05 16.58
N ALA A 237 -13.75 11.36 17.79
CA ALA A 237 -12.38 11.06 18.20
C ALA A 237 -12.06 9.56 18.06
N ARG A 238 -12.89 8.67 18.63
CA ARG A 238 -12.68 7.21 18.50
C ARG A 238 -12.68 6.72 17.05
N ALA A 239 -13.55 7.26 16.21
CA ALA A 239 -13.63 6.87 14.81
C ALA A 239 -12.40 7.34 14.02
N ASP A 240 -11.97 8.58 14.25
CA ASP A 240 -10.77 9.17 13.64
C ASP A 240 -9.49 8.45 14.13
N GLU A 241 -9.42 8.09 15.42
CA GLU A 241 -8.30 7.36 16.07
C GLU A 241 -8.02 6.00 15.43
N ILE A 242 -9.00 5.38 14.77
CA ILE A 242 -8.84 4.14 14.01
C ILE A 242 -9.01 4.33 12.50
N GLY A 243 -9.02 5.59 12.03
CA GLY A 243 -8.97 5.94 10.62
C GLY A 243 -10.27 5.72 9.83
N ILE A 244 -11.44 5.67 10.46
CA ILE A 244 -12.72 5.56 9.72
C ILE A 244 -12.97 6.82 8.88
N PRO A 245 -13.19 6.73 7.55
CA PRO A 245 -13.20 7.89 6.67
C PRO A 245 -14.47 8.73 6.77
N LYS A 246 -15.60 8.14 7.18
CA LYS A 246 -16.92 8.77 7.18
C LYS A 246 -17.68 8.48 8.47
N ALA A 247 -18.16 9.52 9.14
CA ALA A 247 -19.02 9.38 10.33
C ALA A 247 -20.43 9.92 10.02
N VAL A 248 -21.42 9.05 10.12
CA VAL A 248 -22.83 9.36 9.85
C VAL A 248 -23.54 9.65 11.17
N THR A 249 -24.10 10.85 11.30
CA THR A 249 -24.79 11.29 12.52
C THR A 249 -26.29 11.41 12.31
N ILE A 250 -27.05 10.76 13.20
CA ILE A 250 -28.51 10.81 13.29
C ILE A 250 -28.90 11.79 14.40
N ASP A 251 -29.51 12.90 14.02
CA ASP A 251 -29.92 13.99 14.90
C ASP A 251 -31.45 14.12 14.99
N PRO A 252 -32.00 15.01 15.84
CA PRO A 252 -33.45 15.18 15.92
C PRO A 252 -34.13 15.49 14.58
N GLN A 253 -33.48 16.28 13.71
CA GLN A 253 -33.99 16.60 12.37
C GLN A 253 -34.15 15.34 11.51
N SER A 254 -33.28 14.35 11.69
CA SER A 254 -33.33 13.06 10.98
C SER A 254 -34.65 12.30 11.19
N LEU A 255 -35.35 12.54 12.31
CA LEU A 255 -36.66 11.95 12.60
C LEU A 255 -37.78 12.60 11.78
N GLU A 256 -37.61 13.87 11.41
CA GLU A 256 -38.60 14.68 10.70
C GLU A 256 -38.43 14.55 9.17
N ASP A 257 -37.20 14.67 8.67
CA ASP A 257 -36.93 14.83 7.23
C ASP A 257 -36.23 13.62 6.57
N GLN A 258 -35.99 12.54 7.33
CA GLN A 258 -35.29 11.33 6.85
C GLN A 258 -33.90 11.59 6.28
N THR A 259 -33.21 12.65 6.73
CA THR A 259 -31.83 12.93 6.36
C THR A 259 -30.85 12.56 7.47
N ALA A 260 -29.57 12.42 7.14
CA ALA A 260 -28.48 12.24 8.09
C ALA A 260 -27.27 13.08 7.65
N THR A 261 -26.40 13.41 8.61
CA THR A 261 -25.17 14.18 8.33
C THR A 261 -23.98 13.24 8.18
N ILE A 262 -23.26 13.31 7.06
CA ILE A 262 -21.95 12.66 6.89
C ILE A 262 -20.85 13.68 7.19
N ARG A 263 -20.00 13.35 8.16
CA ARG A 263 -18.72 14.04 8.43
C ARG A 263 -17.58 13.30 7.77
N TYR A 264 -16.73 14.00 7.02
CA TYR A 264 -15.50 13.45 6.44
C TYR A 264 -14.34 13.53 7.43
N ARG A 265 -13.62 12.42 7.57
CA ARG A 265 -12.50 12.31 8.53
C ARG A 265 -11.44 13.36 8.28
N ASP A 266 -10.98 13.55 7.05
CA ASP A 266 -9.78 14.36 6.79
C ASP A 266 -10.04 15.86 6.96
N THR A 267 -11.11 16.36 6.36
CA THR A 267 -11.44 17.80 6.37
C THR A 267 -12.27 18.22 7.58
N GLY A 268 -13.04 17.29 8.16
CA GLY A 268 -14.04 17.60 9.17
C GLY A 268 -15.34 18.19 8.61
N ASP A 269 -15.45 18.37 7.30
CA ASP A 269 -16.63 18.91 6.63
C ASP A 269 -17.85 18.02 6.82
N GLN A 270 -19.02 18.65 6.81
CA GLN A 270 -20.30 17.99 7.03
C GLN A 270 -21.25 18.25 5.86
N THR A 271 -21.89 17.20 5.37
CA THR A 271 -22.90 17.26 4.30
C THR A 271 -24.13 16.46 4.71
N ARG A 272 -25.33 16.96 4.39
CA ARG A 272 -26.60 16.32 4.74
C ARG A 272 -27.18 15.60 3.52
N HIS A 273 -27.56 14.33 3.70
CA HIS A 273 -28.04 13.44 2.64
C HIS A 273 -29.27 12.67 3.10
N LEU A 274 -30.05 12.12 2.17
CA LEU A 274 -31.15 11.22 2.53
C LEU A 274 -30.59 9.93 3.17
N ILE A 275 -31.23 9.44 4.22
CA ILE A 275 -30.82 8.20 4.90
C ILE A 275 -30.74 7.02 3.93
N SER A 276 -31.62 6.98 2.93
CA SER A 276 -31.64 5.94 1.89
C SER A 276 -30.40 5.94 0.99
N GLU A 277 -29.69 7.06 0.87
CA GLU A 277 -28.51 7.22 0.02
C GLU A 277 -27.21 6.87 0.76
N ILE A 278 -27.22 6.92 2.09
CA ILE A 278 -26.05 6.70 2.94
C ILE A 278 -25.28 5.41 2.59
N PRO A 279 -25.92 4.23 2.41
CA PRO A 279 -25.17 3.02 2.09
C PRO A 279 -24.33 3.15 0.81
N ASN A 280 -24.86 3.82 -0.22
CA ASN A 280 -24.10 4.04 -1.45
C ASN A 280 -23.00 5.08 -1.24
N LEU A 281 -23.25 6.12 -0.46
CA LEU A 281 -22.25 7.15 -0.13
C LEU A 281 -21.12 6.63 0.75
N LEU A 282 -21.30 5.53 1.48
CA LEU A 282 -20.25 4.90 2.29
C LEU A 282 -19.32 3.99 1.48
N LYS A 283 -19.71 3.54 0.29
CA LYS A 283 -18.83 2.77 -0.61
C LYS A 283 -17.58 3.59 -0.96
N LEU A 284 -16.48 2.88 -1.19
CA LEU A 284 -15.14 3.41 -1.42
C LEU A 284 -14.67 3.11 -2.85
#